data_AF-A0A2D8R6E3-F1
#
_entry.id   AF-A0A2D8R6E3-F1
#
_cell.length_a   1.000
_cell.length_b   1.000
_cell.length_c   1.000
_cell.angle_alpha   90.00
_cell.angle_beta   90.00
_cell.angle_gamma   90.00
#
_symmetry.space_group_name_H-M   'P 1'
#
loop_
_entity.id
_entity.type
_entity.pdbx_description
1 polymer ?
#
loop_
_entity_poly.entity_id
_entity_poly.type
_entity_poly.pdbx_seq_one_letter_code
_entity_poly.pdbx_strand_id
1 'polypeptide(L)'
;MLLFGIVTATVAVTALTLAEPVAIACPSMLGHGIDTDRDFCDVLTGRDPAGGVVVTIPRHEGEATLAFDLSNRHTYSEGQVRAGRAFARYTATVGIFTLDGTLLALAAVQSEFRDADDLVDRVDGGAGPGGVKAVAPVGLERVLVTIPAEVTEVSILGQLLEVIRIDGRDTFRSPGRPIAIVSNVELDYRPR
;
A
#
# COMPACT_ATOMS: atom_id res chain seq x y z
N MET A 1 -11.93 20.33 -59.72
CA MET A 1 -12.26 19.62 -58.47
C MET A 1 -11.18 18.58 -58.23
N LEU A 2 -10.21 18.89 -57.36
CA LEU A 2 -9.24 17.92 -56.81
C LEU A 2 -8.66 18.55 -55.53
N LEU A 3 -9.12 18.05 -54.39
CA LEU A 3 -8.70 18.45 -53.05
C LEU A 3 -7.31 17.87 -52.76
N PHE A 4 -6.37 18.72 -52.35
CA PHE A 4 -5.12 18.29 -51.71
C PHE A 4 -5.40 18.04 -50.22
N GLY A 5 -5.34 16.77 -49.80
CA GLY A 5 -5.41 16.38 -48.40
C GLY A 5 -4.05 16.54 -47.73
N ILE A 6 -3.97 17.37 -46.69
CA ILE A 6 -2.78 17.50 -45.84
C ILE A 6 -2.85 16.40 -44.79
N VAL A 7 -1.90 15.47 -44.81
CA VAL A 7 -1.70 14.48 -43.74
C VAL A 7 -0.82 15.11 -42.68
N THR A 8 -1.41 15.46 -41.53
CA THR A 8 -0.65 15.89 -40.34
C THR A 8 -0.05 14.68 -39.65
N ALA A 9 1.27 14.54 -39.73
CA ALA A 9 2.02 13.60 -38.92
C ALA A 9 2.10 14.12 -37.48
N THR A 10 1.47 13.43 -36.53
CA THR A 10 1.62 13.69 -35.11
C THR A 10 2.89 12.99 -34.62
N VAL A 11 3.89 13.77 -34.22
CA VAL A 11 5.08 13.26 -33.52
C VAL A 11 4.70 13.03 -32.07
N ALA A 12 4.70 11.78 -31.62
CA ALA A 12 4.55 11.46 -30.21
C ALA A 12 5.84 11.83 -29.47
N VAL A 13 5.80 12.91 -28.69
CA VAL A 13 6.89 13.23 -27.75
C VAL A 13 6.71 12.35 -26.53
N THR A 14 7.58 11.35 -26.37
CA THR A 14 7.67 10.57 -25.14
C THR A 14 8.35 11.46 -24.09
N ALA A 15 7.57 12.25 -23.37
CA ALA A 15 8.12 13.07 -22.30
C ALA A 15 8.64 12.16 -21.17
N LEU A 16 9.87 12.42 -20.74
CA LEU A 16 10.56 11.71 -19.66
C LEU A 16 9.67 11.71 -18.43
N THR A 17 9.34 10.51 -17.95
CA THR A 17 8.71 10.34 -16.64
C THR A 17 9.82 9.99 -15.64
N LEU A 18 9.71 10.53 -14.43
CA LEU A 18 10.63 10.27 -13.33
C LEU A 18 9.92 9.39 -12.32
N ALA A 19 10.37 8.15 -12.18
CA ALA A 19 9.98 7.26 -11.09
C ALA A 19 10.91 7.51 -9.91
N GLU A 20 10.38 8.07 -8.82
CA GLU A 20 11.15 8.34 -7.61
C GLU A 20 10.42 7.89 -6.34
N PRO A 21 11.17 7.51 -5.29
CA PRO A 21 10.58 7.30 -3.97
C PRO A 21 9.94 8.59 -3.46
N VAL A 22 8.72 8.48 -2.92
CA VAL A 22 7.99 9.63 -2.37
C VAL A 22 7.83 9.49 -0.87
N ALA A 23 8.08 10.59 -0.15
CA ALA A 23 7.87 10.66 1.28
C ALA A 23 6.38 10.56 1.62
N ILE A 24 6.07 9.80 2.67
CA ILE A 24 4.71 9.64 3.19
C ILE A 24 4.62 10.19 4.61
N ALA A 25 3.49 10.81 4.94
CA ALA A 25 3.10 11.01 6.33
C ALA A 25 2.39 9.74 6.82
N CYS A 26 3.11 8.96 7.62
CA CYS A 26 2.59 7.72 8.18
C CYS A 26 2.04 7.94 9.60
N PRO A 27 0.72 7.80 9.83
CA PRO A 27 0.12 8.01 11.14
C PRO A 27 0.47 6.90 12.15
N SER A 28 0.83 5.71 11.67
CA SER A 28 1.19 4.56 12.49
C SER A 28 2.39 3.83 11.89
N MET A 29 3.60 4.30 12.20
CA MET A 29 4.82 3.61 11.77
C MET A 29 4.89 2.21 12.38
N LEU A 30 5.01 1.18 11.54
CA LEU A 30 5.22 -0.18 12.01
C LEU A 30 6.69 -0.39 12.39
N GLY A 31 7.61 0.01 11.51
CA GLY A 31 9.05 -0.08 11.71
C GLY A 31 9.78 -0.32 10.39
N HIS A 32 11.05 -0.71 10.50
CA HIS A 32 11.94 -0.95 9.36
C HIS A 32 12.14 -2.46 9.12
N GLY A 33 12.15 -2.86 7.86
CA GLY A 33 12.37 -4.22 7.40
C GLY A 33 13.83 -4.65 7.55
N ILE A 34 14.06 -5.83 8.12
CA ILE A 34 15.41 -6.33 8.36
C ILE A 34 16.03 -6.87 7.08
N ASP A 35 15.22 -7.53 6.24
CA ASP A 35 15.71 -8.16 5.01
C ASP A 35 15.53 -7.26 3.79
N THR A 36 14.45 -6.47 3.75
CA THR A 36 14.12 -5.62 2.59
C THR A 36 14.70 -4.21 2.66
N ASP A 37 15.18 -3.75 3.82
CA ASP A 37 15.66 -2.38 4.06
C ASP A 37 14.58 -1.31 3.75
N ARG A 38 13.30 -1.67 3.97
CA ARG A 38 12.14 -0.81 3.68
C ARG A 38 11.43 -0.37 4.93
N ASP A 39 10.91 0.86 4.91
CA ASP A 39 10.01 1.34 5.93
C ASP A 39 8.58 0.80 5.69
N PHE A 40 7.97 0.32 6.77
CA PHE A 40 6.61 -0.21 6.78
C PHE A 40 5.69 0.70 7.58
N CYS A 41 4.57 1.09 6.96
CA CYS A 41 3.52 1.89 7.57
C CYS A 41 2.23 1.07 7.73
N ASP A 42 1.66 1.05 8.93
CA ASP A 42 0.34 0.45 9.16
C ASP A 42 -0.75 1.32 8.51
N VAL A 43 -1.63 0.68 7.72
CA VAL A 43 -2.84 1.31 7.18
C VAL A 43 -3.99 1.11 8.16
N LEU A 44 -4.51 2.23 8.69
CA LEU A 44 -5.61 2.23 9.63
C LEU A 44 -6.96 2.27 8.91
N THR A 45 -7.94 1.53 9.43
CA THR A 45 -9.34 1.72 9.02
C THR A 45 -9.84 3.09 9.43
N GLY A 46 -10.61 3.75 8.57
CA GLY A 46 -11.19 5.06 8.89
C GLY A 46 -12.17 5.56 7.85
N ARG A 47 -12.64 6.79 8.04
CA ARG A 47 -13.49 7.51 7.06
C ARG A 47 -12.92 8.86 6.65
N ASP A 48 -12.03 9.42 7.46
CA ASP A 48 -11.36 10.68 7.19
C ASP A 48 -10.03 10.39 6.47
N PRO A 49 -9.86 10.85 5.21
CA PRO A 49 -8.60 10.72 4.49
C PRO A 49 -7.40 11.28 5.25
N ALA A 50 -7.56 12.33 6.06
CA ALA A 50 -6.44 12.91 6.82
C ALA A 50 -5.87 11.93 7.88
N GLY A 51 -6.63 10.89 8.26
CA GLY A 51 -6.17 9.85 9.18
C GLY A 51 -5.51 8.63 8.51
N GLY A 52 -5.39 8.63 7.18
CA GLY A 52 -4.72 7.57 6.42
C GLY A 52 -3.22 7.81 6.23
N VAL A 53 -2.59 6.98 5.40
CA VAL A 53 -1.20 7.21 4.97
C VAL A 53 -1.22 8.26 3.85
N VAL A 54 -0.71 9.46 4.13
CA VAL A 54 -0.79 10.58 3.19
C VAL A 54 0.48 10.63 2.33
N VAL A 55 0.31 10.65 1.02
CA VAL A 55 1.37 10.82 0.02
C VAL A 55 1.24 12.21 -0.58
N THR A 56 2.31 13.01 -0.48
CA THR A 56 2.38 14.32 -1.13
C THR A 56 2.82 14.15 -2.58
N ILE A 57 2.04 14.69 -3.51
CA ILE A 57 2.28 14.60 -4.95
C ILE A 57 2.98 15.90 -5.41
N PRO A 58 4.23 15.83 -5.90
CA PRO A 58 4.91 16.96 -6.48
C PRO A 58 4.11 17.54 -7.66
N ARG A 59 4.32 18.83 -7.92
CA ARG A 59 3.70 19.48 -9.07
C ARG A 59 4.12 18.79 -10.37
N HIS A 60 3.13 18.38 -11.16
CA HIS A 60 3.36 17.62 -12.40
C HIS A 60 2.50 18.09 -13.58
N GLU A 61 2.93 17.74 -14.78
CA GLU A 61 2.19 17.91 -16.02
C GLU A 61 1.39 16.66 -16.37
N GLY A 62 0.08 16.82 -16.55
CA GLY A 62 -0.80 15.68 -16.85
C GLY A 62 -0.95 14.75 -15.65
N GLU A 63 -1.30 13.50 -15.92
CA GLU A 63 -1.47 12.47 -14.90
C GLU A 63 -0.12 11.94 -14.39
N ALA A 64 -0.10 11.51 -13.13
CA ALA A 64 0.97 10.72 -12.55
C ALA A 64 0.50 9.31 -12.19
N THR A 65 1.44 8.41 -11.96
CA THR A 65 1.17 7.05 -11.47
C THR A 65 1.78 6.89 -10.09
N LEU A 66 0.94 6.77 -9.06
CA LEU A 66 1.36 6.36 -7.73
C LEU A 66 1.46 4.84 -7.69
N ALA A 67 2.60 4.34 -7.24
CA ALA A 67 2.86 2.92 -7.07
C ALA A 67 3.27 2.62 -5.62
N PHE A 68 2.72 1.56 -5.02
CA PHE A 68 3.11 1.14 -3.67
C PHE A 68 2.91 -0.36 -3.46
N ASP A 69 3.63 -0.91 -2.50
CA ASP A 69 3.50 -2.31 -2.10
C ASP A 69 2.52 -2.43 -0.94
N LEU A 70 1.50 -3.28 -1.12
CA LEU A 70 0.47 -3.57 -0.13
C LEU A 70 0.61 -5.00 0.39
N SER A 71 0.72 -5.14 1.70
CA SER A 71 0.82 -6.43 2.40
C SER A 71 -0.27 -6.58 3.46
N ASN A 72 -0.67 -7.82 3.74
CA ASN A 72 -1.48 -8.10 4.91
C ASN A 72 -0.62 -8.04 6.18
N ARG A 73 -1.26 -7.72 7.30
CA ARG A 73 -0.63 -7.61 8.61
C ARG A 73 -0.80 -8.90 9.40
N HIS A 74 0.31 -9.61 9.67
CA HIS A 74 0.30 -10.83 10.47
C HIS A 74 0.94 -10.62 11.85
N THR A 75 0.37 -11.22 12.89
CA THR A 75 1.01 -11.31 14.22
C THR A 75 1.63 -12.69 14.36
N TYR A 76 2.93 -12.75 14.13
CA TYR A 76 3.78 -13.93 14.20
C TYR A 76 3.96 -14.46 15.62
N SER A 77 3.89 -15.78 15.76
CA SER A 77 4.22 -16.50 16.99
C SER A 77 4.84 -17.86 16.66
N GLU A 78 6.11 -18.06 17.00
CA GLU A 78 6.79 -19.35 16.81
C GLU A 78 6.06 -20.50 17.51
N GLY A 79 5.50 -20.23 18.69
CA GLY A 79 4.74 -21.22 19.46
C GLY A 79 3.50 -21.71 18.70
N GLN A 80 2.75 -20.79 18.08
CA GLN A 80 1.58 -21.15 17.27
C GLN A 80 1.98 -21.90 15.99
N VAL A 81 3.10 -21.53 15.36
CA VAL A 81 3.62 -22.21 14.17
C VAL A 81 3.98 -23.66 14.50
N ARG A 82 4.79 -23.88 15.55
CA ARG A 82 5.16 -25.23 16.00
C ARG A 82 3.95 -26.07 16.41
N ALA A 83 2.90 -25.43 16.94
CA ALA A 83 1.66 -26.09 17.32
C ALA A 83 0.71 -26.35 16.15
N GLY A 84 1.03 -25.92 14.93
CA GLY A 84 0.16 -26.08 13.75
C GLY A 84 -1.13 -25.25 13.81
N ARG A 85 -1.11 -24.14 14.56
CA ARG A 85 -2.29 -23.29 14.84
C ARG A 85 -2.15 -21.86 14.30
N ALA A 86 -1.02 -21.54 13.67
CA ALA A 86 -0.76 -20.18 13.20
C ALA A 86 -1.46 -19.82 11.88
N PHE A 87 -2.09 -20.79 11.20
CA PHE A 87 -2.71 -20.53 9.90
C PHE A 87 -3.69 -19.36 9.96
N ALA A 88 -3.51 -18.41 9.04
CA ALA A 88 -4.44 -17.33 8.83
C ALA A 88 -4.46 -16.90 7.37
N ARG A 89 -5.65 -16.80 6.77
CA ARG A 89 -5.89 -16.16 5.49
C ARG A 89 -6.43 -14.76 5.71
N TYR A 90 -5.82 -13.78 5.08
CA TYR A 90 -6.17 -12.38 5.18
C TYR A 90 -6.66 -11.86 3.83
N THR A 91 -7.68 -11.00 3.87
CA THR A 91 -8.04 -10.12 2.74
C THR A 91 -8.18 -8.71 3.30
N ALA A 92 -7.22 -7.84 3.02
CA ALA A 92 -7.32 -6.42 3.34
C ALA A 92 -7.74 -5.63 2.10
N THR A 93 -8.65 -4.67 2.29
CA THR A 93 -9.06 -3.71 1.27
C THR A 93 -8.76 -2.30 1.75
N VAL A 94 -8.13 -1.51 0.89
CA VAL A 94 -7.81 -0.10 1.09
C VAL A 94 -8.45 0.74 -0.01
N GLY A 95 -8.77 1.98 0.31
CA GLY A 95 -9.18 2.99 -0.65
C GLY A 95 -8.12 4.07 -0.75
N ILE A 96 -7.92 4.57 -1.94
CA ILE A 96 -7.01 5.67 -2.24
C ILE A 96 -7.89 6.88 -2.54
N PHE A 97 -7.81 7.89 -1.68
CA PHE A 97 -8.68 9.07 -1.72
C PHE A 97 -7.86 10.34 -1.91
N THR A 98 -8.45 11.36 -2.53
CA THR A 98 -8.02 12.74 -2.30
C THR A 98 -8.39 13.16 -0.87
N LEU A 99 -7.77 14.23 -0.35
CA LEU A 99 -8.07 14.69 1.02
C LEU A 99 -9.49 15.23 1.22
N ASP A 100 -10.18 15.63 0.14
CA ASP A 100 -11.59 16.01 0.20
C ASP A 100 -12.57 14.81 0.23
N GLY A 101 -12.04 13.57 0.18
CA GLY A 101 -12.82 12.34 0.28
C GLY A 101 -13.24 11.75 -1.07
N THR A 102 -12.77 12.29 -2.20
CA THR A 102 -13.01 11.67 -3.51
C THR A 102 -12.20 10.38 -3.65
N LEU A 103 -12.88 9.27 -3.93
CA LEU A 103 -12.23 7.97 -4.17
C LEU A 103 -11.60 7.94 -5.56
N LEU A 104 -10.29 7.70 -5.62
CA LEU A 104 -9.54 7.51 -6.86
C LEU A 104 -9.47 6.04 -7.26
N ALA A 105 -9.18 5.15 -6.29
CA ALA A 105 -9.07 3.72 -6.55
C ALA A 105 -9.35 2.87 -5.30
N LEU A 106 -9.72 1.60 -5.51
CA LEU A 106 -9.74 0.56 -4.49
C LEU A 106 -8.65 -0.46 -4.80
N ALA A 107 -7.97 -0.93 -3.77
CA ALA A 107 -6.98 -2.00 -3.87
C ALA A 107 -7.22 -3.04 -2.77
N ALA A 108 -6.81 -4.27 -3.03
CA ALA A 108 -6.89 -5.35 -2.06
C ALA A 108 -5.70 -6.29 -2.18
N VAL A 109 -5.31 -6.87 -1.04
CA VAL A 109 -4.31 -7.93 -0.98
C VAL A 109 -4.92 -9.14 -0.28
N GLN A 110 -4.76 -10.31 -0.88
CA GLN A 110 -5.11 -11.58 -0.26
C GLN A 110 -3.86 -12.44 -0.11
N SER A 111 -3.67 -12.98 1.09
CA SER A 111 -2.55 -13.87 1.36
C SER A 111 -2.86 -14.84 2.50
N GLU A 112 -2.09 -15.91 2.55
CA GLU A 112 -2.13 -16.89 3.62
C GLU A 112 -0.80 -16.86 4.35
N PHE A 113 -0.88 -16.97 5.67
CA PHE A 113 0.25 -17.30 6.52
C PHE A 113 0.09 -18.76 6.94
N ARG A 114 1.06 -19.60 6.58
CA ARG A 114 1.13 -21.03 6.93
C ARG A 114 2.32 -21.27 7.87
N ASP A 115 3.45 -20.64 7.56
CA ASP A 115 4.66 -20.67 8.35
C ASP A 115 5.51 -19.40 8.13
N ALA A 116 6.71 -19.37 8.71
CA ALA A 116 7.58 -18.20 8.69
C ALA A 116 8.04 -17.80 7.27
N ASP A 117 8.07 -18.72 6.31
CA ASP A 117 8.54 -18.45 4.95
C ASP A 117 7.51 -17.65 4.13
N ASP A 118 6.27 -17.54 4.64
CA ASP A 118 5.25 -16.68 4.04
C ASP A 118 5.42 -15.19 4.40
N LEU A 119 6.29 -14.86 5.36
CA LEU A 119 6.57 -13.48 5.72
C LEU A 119 7.33 -12.79 4.58
N VAL A 120 6.90 -11.57 4.24
CA VAL A 120 7.64 -10.72 3.29
C VAL A 120 8.92 -10.19 3.92
N ASP A 121 8.87 -9.90 5.22
CA ASP A 121 10.01 -9.42 6.01
C ASP A 121 9.75 -9.64 7.52
N ARG A 122 10.79 -9.48 8.32
CA ARG A 122 10.74 -9.27 9.75
C ARG A 122 10.95 -7.77 10.04
N VAL A 123 10.11 -7.20 10.89
CA VAL A 123 10.23 -5.77 11.25
C VAL A 123 11.04 -5.64 12.55
N ASP A 124 11.94 -4.66 12.59
CA ASP A 124 12.75 -4.30 13.74
C ASP A 124 11.94 -3.65 14.89
N GLY A 125 12.62 -3.23 15.96
CA GLY A 125 12.03 -2.41 17.03
C GLY A 125 11.05 -3.16 17.95
N GLY A 126 11.19 -4.47 18.09
CA GLY A 126 10.41 -5.31 18.99
C GLY A 126 11.18 -5.80 20.22
N ALA A 127 10.46 -6.39 21.18
CA ALA A 127 11.02 -6.92 22.43
C ALA A 127 11.42 -8.41 22.35
N GLY A 128 11.27 -9.06 21.19
CA GLY A 128 11.60 -10.47 21.00
C GLY A 128 13.09 -10.73 20.71
N PRO A 129 13.51 -12.00 20.62
CA PRO A 129 14.86 -12.37 20.18
C PRO A 129 15.22 -11.70 18.85
N GLY A 130 16.42 -11.13 18.76
CA GLY A 130 16.85 -10.37 17.57
C GLY A 130 16.23 -8.96 17.45
N GLY A 131 15.50 -8.49 18.46
CA GLY A 131 14.91 -7.15 18.46
C GLY A 131 13.75 -7.00 17.47
N VAL A 132 13.14 -8.12 17.06
CA VAL A 132 12.09 -8.14 16.03
C VAL A 132 10.69 -7.98 16.64
N LYS A 133 9.80 -7.29 15.93
CA LYS A 133 8.38 -7.21 16.28
C LYS A 133 7.68 -8.56 16.06
N ALA A 134 6.61 -8.75 16.83
CA ALA A 134 5.68 -9.84 16.59
C ALA A 134 4.82 -9.60 15.34
N VAL A 135 4.76 -8.36 14.83
CA VAL A 135 3.97 -8.02 13.65
C VAL A 135 4.88 -8.01 12.42
N ALA A 136 4.42 -8.60 11.32
CA ALA A 136 5.15 -8.70 10.06
C ALA A 136 4.21 -8.65 8.84
N PRO A 137 4.70 -8.17 7.69
CA PRO A 137 3.97 -8.24 6.43
C PRO A 137 3.90 -9.67 5.88
N VAL A 138 2.74 -10.05 5.35
CA VAL A 138 2.50 -11.33 4.64
C VAL A 138 1.78 -11.09 3.33
N GLY A 139 2.27 -11.72 2.26
CA GLY A 139 1.83 -11.44 0.88
C GLY A 139 2.18 -10.03 0.42
N LEU A 140 2.25 -9.86 -0.90
CA LEU A 140 2.73 -8.63 -1.51
C LEU A 140 1.96 -8.39 -2.80
N GLU A 141 1.29 -7.25 -2.88
CA GLU A 141 0.60 -6.77 -4.08
C GLU A 141 1.16 -5.39 -4.47
N ARG A 142 1.58 -5.22 -5.72
CA ARG A 142 1.99 -3.92 -6.25
C ARG A 142 0.76 -3.17 -6.76
N VAL A 143 0.37 -2.12 -6.06
CA VAL A 143 -0.78 -1.30 -6.44
C VAL A 143 -0.31 -0.15 -7.32
N LEU A 144 -1.04 0.11 -8.41
CA LEU A 144 -0.83 1.23 -9.33
C LEU A 144 -2.10 2.09 -9.37
N VAL A 145 -1.95 3.40 -9.17
CA VAL A 145 -3.09 4.34 -9.15
C VAL A 145 -2.76 5.55 -10.02
N THR A 146 -3.67 5.87 -10.94
CA THR A 146 -3.59 7.11 -11.72
C THR A 146 -4.00 8.30 -10.86
N ILE A 147 -3.13 9.31 -10.81
CA ILE A 147 -3.32 10.55 -10.06
C ILE A 147 -3.60 11.69 -11.06
N PRO A 148 -4.77 12.35 -10.98
CA PRO A 148 -5.09 13.50 -11.82
C PRO A 148 -4.14 14.68 -11.61
N ALA A 149 -3.99 15.52 -12.65
CA ALA A 149 -3.01 16.61 -12.70
C ALA A 149 -3.12 17.65 -11.57
N GLU A 150 -4.33 17.83 -11.04
CA GLU A 150 -4.68 18.79 -10.01
C GLU A 150 -4.54 18.25 -8.58
N VAL A 151 -4.33 16.94 -8.41
CA VAL A 151 -4.25 16.31 -7.10
C VAL A 151 -2.85 16.46 -6.53
N THR A 152 -2.76 17.14 -5.38
CA THR A 152 -1.48 17.39 -4.69
C THR A 152 -1.24 16.44 -3.53
N GLU A 153 -2.27 15.76 -3.04
CA GLU A 153 -2.19 14.84 -1.92
C GLU A 153 -3.21 13.71 -2.09
N VAL A 154 -2.77 12.50 -1.75
CA VAL A 154 -3.64 11.33 -1.68
C VAL A 154 -3.45 10.60 -0.37
N SER A 155 -4.50 9.93 0.08
CA SER A 155 -4.52 9.15 1.31
C SER A 155 -4.84 7.70 1.01
N ILE A 156 -4.03 6.79 1.54
CA ILE A 156 -4.29 5.35 1.54
C ILE A 156 -4.96 5.01 2.88
N LEU A 157 -6.24 4.63 2.82
CA LEU A 157 -7.09 4.45 3.98
C LEU A 157 -7.72 3.05 4.02
N GLY A 158 -7.63 2.39 5.17
CA GLY A 158 -8.17 1.05 5.36
C GLY A 158 -9.70 1.04 5.30
N GLN A 159 -10.27 0.07 4.59
CA GLN A 159 -11.73 -0.05 4.43
C GLN A 159 -12.28 -1.30 5.11
N LEU A 160 -11.58 -2.42 4.95
CA LEU A 160 -12.07 -3.73 5.37
C LEU A 160 -10.90 -4.68 5.60
N LEU A 161 -10.97 -5.45 6.67
CA LEU A 161 -10.16 -6.66 6.83
C LEU A 161 -11.08 -7.86 7.04
N GLU A 162 -10.84 -8.92 6.29
CA GLU A 162 -11.38 -10.25 6.56
C GLU A 162 -10.24 -11.16 6.96
N VAL A 163 -10.43 -11.91 8.04
CA VAL A 163 -9.45 -12.89 8.53
C VAL A 163 -10.14 -14.22 8.69
N ILE A 164 -9.55 -15.28 8.16
CA ILE A 164 -10.00 -16.65 8.35
C ILE A 164 -8.86 -17.42 9.01
N ARG A 165 -9.13 -17.95 10.19
CA ARG A 165 -8.22 -18.80 10.98
C ARG A 165 -8.81 -20.19 11.08
N ILE A 166 -8.04 -21.10 11.68
CA ILE A 166 -8.50 -22.47 11.94
C ILE A 166 -9.77 -22.54 12.81
N ASP A 167 -9.96 -21.54 13.69
CA ASP A 167 -11.01 -21.49 14.70
C ASP A 167 -12.17 -20.56 14.33
N GLY A 168 -12.10 -19.85 13.20
CA GLY A 168 -13.22 -19.00 12.78
C GLY A 168 -12.88 -17.96 11.72
N ARG A 169 -13.83 -17.04 11.51
CA ARG A 169 -13.73 -15.91 10.60
C ARG A 169 -14.09 -14.63 11.33
N ASP A 170 -13.28 -13.61 11.13
CA ASP A 170 -13.49 -12.26 11.62
C ASP A 170 -13.59 -11.25 10.47
N THR A 171 -14.31 -10.16 10.71
CA THR A 171 -14.36 -9.01 9.80
C THR A 171 -14.22 -7.71 10.60
N PHE A 172 -13.34 -6.82 10.15
CA PHE A 172 -13.06 -5.56 10.82
C PHE A 172 -13.29 -4.35 9.90
N ARG A 173 -14.03 -3.38 10.41
CA ARG A 173 -14.32 -2.08 9.76
C ARG A 173 -14.29 -0.90 10.74
N SER A 174 -14.14 -1.17 12.04
CA SER A 174 -14.15 -0.14 13.08
C SER A 174 -12.92 0.75 12.97
N PRO A 175 -13.06 2.09 12.96
CA PRO A 175 -11.95 3.01 12.77
C PRO A 175 -10.78 2.81 13.75
N GLY A 176 -9.58 3.21 13.33
CA GLY A 176 -8.35 3.18 14.12
C GLY A 176 -7.65 1.82 14.20
N ARG A 177 -8.19 0.77 13.58
CA ARG A 177 -7.55 -0.55 13.55
C ARG A 177 -6.55 -0.66 12.39
N PRO A 178 -5.28 -1.04 12.64
CA PRO A 178 -4.37 -1.46 11.57
C PRO A 178 -4.88 -2.71 10.85
N ILE A 179 -4.96 -2.66 9.52
CA ILE A 179 -5.47 -3.79 8.72
C ILE A 179 -4.55 -4.27 7.61
N ALA A 180 -3.67 -3.40 7.13
CA ALA A 180 -2.71 -3.69 6.07
C ALA A 180 -1.42 -2.92 6.34
N ILE A 181 -0.40 -3.20 5.55
CA ILE A 181 0.90 -2.53 5.61
C ILE A 181 1.21 -1.99 4.22
N VAL A 182 1.67 -0.74 4.15
CA VAL A 182 2.18 -0.11 2.93
C VAL A 182 3.70 0.06 3.03
N SER A 183 4.39 -0.16 1.92
CA SER A 183 5.83 0.12 1.76
C SER A 183 6.15 0.49 0.31
N ASN A 184 7.41 0.86 0.05
CA ASN A 184 7.95 1.05 -1.30
C ASN A 184 7.09 2.00 -2.16
N VAL A 185 6.80 3.18 -1.62
CA VAL A 185 5.95 4.17 -2.28
C VAL A 185 6.77 4.96 -3.28
N GLU A 186 6.35 4.90 -4.55
CA GLU A 186 7.01 5.54 -5.69
C GLU A 186 5.98 6.33 -6.49
N LEU A 187 6.42 7.40 -7.14
CA LEU A 187 5.61 8.17 -8.06
C LEU A 187 6.32 8.28 -9.38
N ASP A 188 5.61 7.94 -10.46
CA ASP A 188 6.05 8.17 -11.84
C ASP A 188 5.27 9.36 -12.42
N TYR A 189 5.97 10.44 -12.75
CA TYR A 189 5.33 11.68 -13.20
C TYR A 189 6.21 12.51 -14.13
N ARG A 190 5.61 13.53 -14.76
CA ARG A 190 6.32 14.55 -15.55
C ARG A 190 6.43 15.83 -14.73
N PRO A 191 7.63 16.26 -14.30
CA PRO A 191 7.78 17.47 -13.51
C PRO A 191 7.31 18.75 -14.22
N ARG A 192 6.82 19.71 -13.45
CA ARG A 192 6.38 21.04 -13.93
C ARG A 192 7.03 22.21 -13.20
#